data_AF-A0A1A6HWV5-F1
#
_entry.id   AF-A0A1A6HWV5-F1
#
_cell.length_a   1.000
_cell.length_b   1.000
_cell.length_c   1.000
_cell.angle_alpha   90.00
_cell.angle_beta   90.00
_cell.angle_gamma   90.00
#
_symmetry.space_group_name_H-M   'P 1'
#
loop_
_entity.id
_entity.type
_entity.pdbx_description
1 polymer ?
#
loop_
_entity_poly.entity_id
_entity_poly.type
_entity_poly.pdbx_seq_one_letter_code
_entity_poly.pdbx_strand_id
1 'polypeptide(L)'
;MLNHGAALALWITLCLLQAGLAELVRCNFTLLESKVSSLSASIQWRTFGSPCNFSLIYSSDTSGPAWCDPIRIDNITYGCNPEDLQA
;
A
#
# COMPACT_ATOMS: atom_id res chain seq x y z
N MET A 1 -34.55 -21.20 -25.84
CA MET A 1 -33.25 -21.80 -25.49
C MET A 1 -32.18 -20.74 -25.73
N LEU A 2 -31.66 -20.08 -24.69
CA LEU A 2 -30.49 -19.22 -24.88
C LEU A 2 -29.32 -20.12 -25.30
N ASN A 3 -28.67 -19.78 -26.40
CA ASN A 3 -27.49 -20.47 -26.90
C ASN A 3 -26.41 -20.46 -25.80
N HIS A 4 -25.78 -21.61 -25.52
CA HIS A 4 -24.81 -21.78 -24.41
C HIS A 4 -23.71 -20.72 -24.41
N GLY A 5 -23.27 -20.28 -25.61
CA GLY A 5 -22.28 -19.21 -25.77
C GLY A 5 -22.76 -17.83 -25.32
N ALA A 6 -24.06 -17.52 -25.45
CA ALA A 6 -24.61 -16.23 -25.03
C ALA A 6 -24.69 -16.13 -23.49
N ALA A 7 -24.97 -17.23 -22.81
CA ALA A 7 -24.99 -17.29 -21.35
C ALA A 7 -23.57 -17.11 -20.76
N LEU A 8 -22.57 -17.74 -21.37
CA LEU A 8 -21.16 -17.59 -21.00
C LEU A 8 -20.65 -16.15 -21.19
N ALA A 9 -20.98 -15.54 -22.32
CA ALA A 9 -20.62 -14.15 -22.59
C ALA A 9 -21.23 -13.21 -21.53
N LEU A 10 -22.51 -13.36 -21.21
CA LEU A 10 -23.18 -12.55 -20.18
C LEU A 10 -22.53 -12.69 -18.80
N TRP A 11 -22.16 -13.91 -18.42
CA TRP A 11 -21.46 -14.18 -17.17
C TRP A 11 -20.09 -13.51 -17.09
N ILE A 12 -19.30 -13.58 -18.17
CA ILE A 12 -17.98 -12.92 -18.24
C ILE A 12 -18.14 -11.41 -18.11
N THR A 13 -19.08 -10.81 -18.85
CA THR A 13 -19.32 -9.37 -18.80
C THR A 13 -19.77 -8.92 -17.41
N LEU A 14 -20.59 -9.72 -16.72
CA LEU A 14 -21.05 -9.42 -15.36
C LEU A 14 -19.89 -9.48 -14.35
N CYS A 15 -19.03 -10.51 -14.43
CA CYS A 15 -17.85 -10.63 -13.58
C CYS A 15 -16.87 -9.46 -13.79
N LEU A 16 -16.63 -9.07 -15.06
CA LEU A 16 -15.75 -7.95 -15.39
C LEU A 16 -16.32 -6.61 -14.92
N LEU A 17 -17.63 -6.41 -15.05
CA LEU A 17 -18.31 -5.22 -14.54
C LEU A 17 -18.23 -5.13 -13.02
N GLN A 18 -18.42 -6.25 -12.31
CA GLN A 18 -18.34 -6.30 -10.86
C GLN A 18 -16.90 -6.09 -10.35
N ALA A 19 -15.89 -6.61 -11.06
CA ALA A 19 -14.48 -6.35 -10.77
C ALA A 19 -14.06 -4.89 -11.06
N GLY A 20 -14.67 -4.25 -12.07
CA GLY A 20 -14.43 -2.84 -12.40
C GLY A 20 -15.21 -1.83 -11.53
N LEU A 21 -16.29 -2.28 -10.87
CA LEU A 21 -17.09 -1.48 -9.93
C LEU A 21 -16.58 -1.53 -8.49
N ALA A 22 -15.65 -2.45 -8.18
CA ALA A 22 -14.86 -2.34 -6.96
C ALA A 22 -13.93 -1.13 -7.13
N GLU A 23 -14.40 0.04 -6.72
CA GLU A 23 -13.59 1.24 -6.65
C GLU A 23 -12.32 0.87 -5.86
N LEU A 24 -11.16 0.96 -6.51
CA LEU A 24 -9.88 0.76 -5.83
C LEU A 24 -9.81 1.87 -4.79
N VAL A 25 -10.19 1.57 -3.54
CA VAL A 25 -10.17 2.54 -2.44
C VAL A 25 -8.73 2.99 -2.29
N ARG A 26 -8.41 4.12 -2.92
CA ARG A 26 -7.07 4.64 -2.96
C ARG A 26 -6.84 5.26 -1.59
N CYS A 27 -5.88 4.70 -0.86
CA CYS A 27 -5.49 5.24 0.43
C CYS A 27 -4.89 6.63 0.21
N ASN A 28 -5.61 7.65 0.64
CA ASN A 28 -5.09 9.01 0.65
C ASN A 28 -4.11 9.13 1.81
N PHE A 29 -2.83 9.27 1.48
CA PHE A 29 -1.78 9.56 2.43
C PHE A 29 -1.12 10.90 2.10
N THR A 30 -0.64 11.58 3.13
CA THR A 30 0.22 12.76 2.99
C THR A 30 1.54 12.45 3.67
N LEU A 31 2.62 12.52 2.90
CA LEU A 31 3.97 12.40 3.44
C LEU A 31 4.28 13.62 4.30
N LEU A 32 4.71 13.38 5.54
CA LEU A 32 5.10 14.41 6.51
C LEU A 32 6.61 14.54 6.62
N GLU A 33 7.29 13.39 6.66
CA GLU A 33 8.74 13.33 6.81
C GLU A 33 9.31 12.25 5.90
N SER A 34 10.46 12.56 5.28
CA SER A 34 11.35 11.59 4.66
C SER A 34 12.78 12.05 4.92
N LYS A 35 13.50 11.33 5.77
CA LYS A 35 14.90 11.59 6.13
C LYS A 35 15.69 10.30 5.96
N VAL A 36 16.89 10.43 5.42
CA VAL A 36 17.83 9.34 5.27
C VAL A 36 19.19 9.80 5.79
N SER A 37 19.81 8.97 6.59
CA SER A 37 21.19 9.09 7.06
C SER A 37 21.98 7.86 6.64
N SER A 38 23.27 7.82 6.97
CA SER A 38 24.12 6.67 6.66
C SER A 38 23.70 5.39 7.38
N LEU A 39 23.07 5.50 8.55
CA LEU A 39 22.73 4.36 9.41
C LEU A 39 21.24 4.28 9.74
N SER A 40 20.43 5.23 9.29
CA SER A 40 19.01 5.27 9.61
C SER A 40 18.20 5.90 8.50
N ALA A 41 16.94 5.52 8.43
CA ALA A 41 15.95 6.20 7.60
C ALA A 41 14.70 6.40 8.43
N SER A 42 14.08 7.58 8.29
CA SER A 42 12.83 7.93 8.95
C SER A 42 11.83 8.38 7.90
N ILE A 43 10.64 7.79 7.95
CA ILE A 43 9.51 8.20 7.13
C ILE A 43 8.27 8.32 7.99
N GLN A 44 7.50 9.40 7.80
CA GLN A 44 6.22 9.60 8.47
C GLN A 44 5.17 10.05 7.47
N TRP A 45 3.95 9.54 7.62
CA TRP A 45 2.83 9.88 6.77
C TRP A 45 1.54 9.92 7.59
N ARG A 46 0.58 10.74 7.13
CA ARG A 46 -0.78 10.78 7.70
C ARG A 46 -1.80 10.22 6.72
N THR A 47 -2.89 9.65 7.23
CA THR A 47 -3.95 9.03 6.43
C THR A 47 -5.30 9.62 6.82
N PHE A 48 -6.12 10.04 5.86
CA PHE A 48 -7.49 10.52 6.11
C PHE A 48 -8.52 9.45 5.82
N GLY A 49 -9.53 9.35 6.67
CA GLY A 49 -10.66 8.46 6.47
C GLY A 49 -10.39 7.04 6.95
N SER A 50 -10.76 6.04 6.16
CA SER A 50 -10.67 4.64 6.54
C SER A 50 -9.22 4.21 6.82
N PRO A 51 -8.97 3.45 7.90
CA PRO A 51 -7.63 2.95 8.20
C PRO A 51 -7.16 2.04 7.05
N CYS A 52 -6.04 2.43 6.45
CA CYS A 52 -5.38 1.65 5.41
C CYS A 52 -4.26 0.80 6.00
N ASN A 53 -4.09 -0.41 5.46
CA ASN A 53 -2.95 -1.24 5.77
C ASN A 53 -1.78 -0.83 4.89
N PHE A 54 -0.71 -0.33 5.50
CA PHE A 54 0.53 0.01 4.81
C PHE A 54 1.55 -1.08 5.07
N SER A 55 2.35 -1.38 4.06
CA SER A 55 3.56 -2.17 4.21
C SER A 55 4.71 -1.34 3.64
N LEU A 56 5.78 -1.17 4.40
CA LEU A 56 6.94 -0.41 3.97
C LEU A 56 8.11 -1.34 3.74
N ILE A 57 8.80 -1.09 2.63
CA ILE A 57 10.04 -1.76 2.29
C ILE A 57 11.10 -0.67 2.17
N TYR A 58 12.24 -0.90 2.80
CA TYR A 58 13.44 -0.10 2.57
C TYR A 58 14.51 -0.99 1.93
N SER A 59 15.41 -0.37 1.18
CA SER A 59 16.52 -1.04 0.50
C SER A 59 17.70 -0.08 0.38
N SER A 60 18.92 -0.62 0.41
CA SER A 60 20.14 0.12 0.06
C SER A 60 20.85 -0.58 -1.11
N ASP A 61 21.91 0.02 -1.65
CA ASP A 61 22.70 -0.60 -2.71
C ASP A 61 23.42 -1.87 -2.24
N THR A 62 23.68 -1.98 -0.93
CA THR A 62 24.45 -3.05 -0.29
C THR A 62 23.58 -4.07 0.44
N SER A 63 22.33 -3.73 0.75
CA SER A 63 21.40 -4.60 1.48
C SER A 63 20.12 -4.88 0.67
N GLY A 64 19.64 -6.12 0.73
CA GLY A 64 18.38 -6.50 0.10
C GLY A 64 17.17 -5.78 0.71
N PRO A 65 16.01 -5.78 0.02
CA PRO A 65 14.80 -5.17 0.54
C PRO A 65 14.41 -5.79 1.88
N ALA A 66 14.17 -4.93 2.86
CA ALA A 66 13.75 -5.31 4.19
C ALA A 66 12.45 -4.60 4.56
N TRP A 67 11.61 -5.30 5.33
CA TRP A 67 10.33 -4.79 5.77
C TRP A 67 10.48 -3.90 6.99
N CYS A 68 9.65 -2.86 7.04
CA CYS A 68 9.46 -2.04 8.21
C CYS A 68 7.98 -2.03 8.60
N ASP A 69 7.70 -2.47 9.81
CA ASP A 69 6.35 -2.46 10.34
C ASP A 69 5.96 -1.02 10.71
N PRO A 70 4.85 -0.47 10.18
CA PRO A 70 4.39 0.86 10.54
C PRO A 70 4.09 0.97 12.02
N ILE A 71 4.69 1.98 12.65
CA ILE A 71 4.38 2.38 14.02
C ILE A 71 3.31 3.47 13.95
N ARG A 72 2.21 3.27 14.67
CA ARG A 72 1.18 4.31 14.83
C ARG A 72 1.68 5.35 15.85
N ILE A 73 1.89 6.58 15.40
CA ILE A 73 2.32 7.70 16.25
C ILE A 73 1.11 8.37 16.89
N ASP A 74 0.05 8.57 16.12
CA ASP A 74 -1.24 9.07 16.59
C ASP A 74 -2.42 8.45 15.81
N ASN A 75 -3.64 8.95 15.98
CA ASN A 75 -4.84 8.40 15.32
C ASN A 75 -4.74 8.32 13.80
N ILE A 76 -4.03 9.25 13.17
CA ILE A 76 -3.95 9.39 11.71
C ILE A 76 -2.51 9.38 11.20
N THR A 77 -1.51 9.49 12.07
CA THR A 77 -0.09 9.53 11.72
C THR A 77 0.59 8.21 12.01
N TYR A 78 1.37 7.77 11.03
CA TYR A 78 2.15 6.56 11.08
C TYR A 78 3.60 6.91 10.73
N GLY A 79 4.52 6.11 11.23
CA GLY A 79 5.93 6.26 10.93
C GLY A 79 6.65 4.93 10.86
N CYS A 80 7.84 4.97 10.29
CA CYS A 80 8.77 3.86 10.22
C CYS A 80 10.17 4.46 10.34
N ASN A 81 10.98 3.91 11.24
CA ASN A 81 12.33 4.39 11.50
C ASN A 81 13.31 3.22 11.66
N PRO A 82 13.72 2.55 10.57
CA PRO A 82 14.79 1.59 10.61
C PRO A 82 16.11 2.26 11.03
N GLU A 83 16.70 1.69 12.07
CA GLU A 83 18.04 2.02 12.58
C GLU A 83 19.01 0.89 12.19
N ASP A 84 20.30 1.12 12.43
CA ASP A 84 21.37 0.16 12.16
C ASP A 84 21.41 -0.32 10.70
N LEU A 85 21.02 0.55 9.76
CA LEU A 85 21.15 0.31 8.33
C LEU A 85 22.63 0.15 8.01
N GLN A 86 23.00 -1.00 7.44
CA GLN A 86 24.37 -1.20 6.96
C GLN A 86 24.55 -0.40 5.67
N ALA A 87 25.53 0.51 5.69
CA ALA A 87 26.02 1.21 4.51
C ALA A 87 26.94 0.29 3.70
#